data_AF-A0A1H0TG22-F1
#
_entry.id   AF-A0A1H0TG22-F1
#
_cell.length_a   1.000
_cell.length_b   1.000
_cell.length_c   1.000
_cell.angle_alpha   90.00
_cell.angle_beta   90.00
_cell.angle_gamma   90.00
#
_symmetry.space_group_name_H-M   'P 1'
#
loop_
_entity.id
_entity.type
_entity.pdbx_description
1 polymer ?
#
loop_
_entity_poly.entity_id
_entity_poly.type
_entity_poly.pdbx_seq_one_letter_code
_entity_poly.pdbx_strand_id
1 'polypeptide(L)'
;MASAMNVTGVSKAMTIGDKTVTASDQEGNKVKFVTDGKVLRLMSADGTEDYLSFNSFDGIYTGVSYSVRAIETADPAMRLYEIAADRQGKSCGYWLVGKHSSGAWTTYVSWNSFANLGFRTDRWHQLKSTIENQQLVVTSYDSRGRMDWRAQVFWNDKDGWFGLKRF
;
A
#
# COMPACT_ATOMS: atom_id res chain seq x y z
N MET A 1 -1.99 -5.38 -23.69
CA MET A 1 -0.69 -5.55 -23.00
C MET A 1 -0.85 -4.91 -21.63
N ALA A 2 -0.15 -5.38 -20.60
CA ALA A 2 -0.09 -4.64 -19.34
C ALA A 2 0.66 -3.33 -19.60
N SER A 3 0.04 -2.19 -19.32
CA SER A 3 0.66 -0.88 -19.45
C SER A 3 1.45 -0.60 -18.17
N ALA A 4 2.61 0.05 -18.32
CA ALA A 4 3.43 0.40 -17.17
C ALA A 4 2.68 1.45 -16.33
N MET A 5 2.61 1.25 -15.01
CA MET A 5 2.02 2.24 -14.11
C MET A 5 2.98 3.43 -14.06
N ASN A 6 2.63 4.55 -14.67
CA ASN A 6 3.51 5.73 -14.69
C ASN A 6 3.30 6.60 -13.45
N VAL A 7 4.19 6.46 -12.47
CA VAL A 7 4.24 7.29 -11.25
C VAL A 7 4.79 8.68 -11.57
N THR A 8 3.98 9.69 -11.30
CA THR A 8 4.31 11.11 -11.56
C THR A 8 4.59 11.91 -10.30
N GLY A 9 4.21 11.39 -9.13
CA GLY A 9 4.42 12.06 -7.86
C GLY A 9 4.33 11.10 -6.67
N VAL A 10 5.12 11.37 -5.64
CA VAL A 10 5.05 10.62 -4.37
C VAL A 10 5.12 11.61 -3.23
N SER A 11 4.16 11.55 -2.30
CA SER A 11 4.20 12.39 -1.11
C SER A 11 5.26 11.89 -0.12
N LYS A 12 5.66 12.75 0.80
CA LYS A 12 6.39 12.29 1.99
C LYS A 12 5.53 11.27 2.75
N ALA A 13 6.16 10.17 3.18
CA ALA A 13 5.49 9.20 4.03
C ALA A 13 5.19 9.79 5.41
N MET A 14 3.98 9.56 5.89
CA MET A 14 3.50 10.00 7.19
C MET A 14 3.35 8.77 8.08
N THR A 15 4.10 8.71 9.16
CA THR A 15 3.93 7.68 10.18
C THR A 15 2.67 7.95 10.97
N ILE A 16 1.76 6.98 10.97
CA ILE A 16 0.50 7.00 11.67
C ILE A 16 0.70 6.18 12.95
N GLY A 17 1.21 6.86 13.98
CA GLY A 17 1.12 6.41 15.38
C GLY A 17 -0.29 6.69 15.91
N ASP A 18 -0.45 7.16 17.15
CA ASP A 18 -1.77 7.51 17.75
C ASP A 18 -2.46 8.75 17.13
N LYS A 19 -2.12 9.10 15.88
CA LYS A 19 -2.51 10.33 15.20
C LYS A 19 -3.49 10.04 14.08
N THR A 20 -4.45 10.94 13.90
CA THR A 20 -5.24 11.01 12.67
C THR A 20 -4.45 11.75 11.60
N VAL A 21 -4.40 11.20 10.39
CA VAL A 21 -3.81 11.86 9.22
C VAL A 21 -4.88 12.11 8.19
N THR A 22 -5.03 13.36 7.76
CA THR A 22 -5.97 13.73 6.69
C THR A 22 -5.23 13.80 5.36
N ALA A 23 -5.87 13.30 4.30
CA ALA A 23 -5.40 13.41 2.93
C ALA A 23 -6.60 13.72 2.00
N SER A 24 -6.34 13.86 0.70
CA SER A 24 -7.40 14.06 -0.31
C SER A 24 -7.30 13.01 -1.41
N ASP A 25 -8.42 12.46 -1.86
CA ASP A 25 -8.49 11.58 -3.03
C ASP A 25 -8.17 12.34 -4.35
N GLN A 26 -8.32 11.64 -5.49
CA GLN A 26 -8.05 12.20 -6.82
C GLN A 26 -9.00 13.36 -7.17
N GLU A 27 -10.24 13.34 -6.67
CA GLU A 27 -11.27 14.36 -6.88
C GLU A 27 -11.14 15.54 -5.90
N GLY A 28 -10.20 15.45 -4.95
CA GLY A 28 -9.98 16.45 -3.91
C GLY A 28 -10.80 16.23 -2.64
N ASN A 29 -11.64 15.18 -2.57
CA ASN A 29 -12.42 14.87 -1.38
C ASN A 29 -11.50 14.43 -0.25
N LYS A 30 -11.74 14.94 0.94
CA LYS A 30 -10.92 14.62 2.11
C LYS A 30 -11.23 13.20 2.61
N VAL A 31 -10.17 12.50 3.00
CA VAL A 31 -10.21 11.22 3.72
C VAL A 31 -9.30 11.30 4.93
N LYS A 32 -9.51 10.40 5.90
CA LYS A 32 -8.62 10.28 7.04
C LYS A 32 -8.17 8.85 7.26
N PHE A 33 -6.92 8.74 7.71
CA PHE A 33 -6.31 7.53 8.21
C PHE A 33 -6.22 7.62 9.73
N VAL A 34 -6.81 6.64 10.42
CA VAL A 34 -6.90 6.60 11.88
C VAL A 34 -6.47 5.22 12.34
N THR A 35 -5.62 5.14 13.37
CA THR A 35 -5.28 3.88 14.03
C THR A 35 -5.61 3.94 15.51
N ASP A 36 -6.01 2.81 16.07
CA ASP A 36 -6.16 2.58 17.50
C ASP A 36 -4.93 1.88 18.12
N GLY A 37 -3.81 1.87 17.38
CA GLY A 37 -2.58 1.16 17.74
C GLY A 37 -2.61 -0.34 17.39
N LYS A 38 -3.72 -0.84 16.81
CA LYS A 38 -3.89 -2.23 16.37
C LYS A 38 -4.24 -2.29 14.89
N VAL A 39 -5.25 -1.53 14.50
CA VAL A 39 -5.85 -1.52 13.16
C VAL A 39 -5.78 -0.12 12.60
N LEU A 40 -5.27 0.01 11.38
CA LEU A 40 -5.41 1.25 10.62
C LEU A 40 -6.74 1.23 9.85
N ARG A 41 -7.48 2.33 9.90
CA ARG A 41 -8.71 2.54 9.15
C ARG A 41 -8.56 3.71 8.19
N LEU A 42 -9.05 3.53 6.97
CA LEU A 42 -9.30 4.59 6.00
C LEU A 42 -10.79 4.93 6.07
N MET A 43 -11.10 6.20 6.35
CA MET A 43 -12.45 6.67 6.61
C MET A 43 -12.79 7.93 5.82
N SER A 44 -14.09 8.24 5.74
CA SER A 44 -14.57 9.58 5.37
C SER A 44 -13.98 10.65 6.31
N ALA A 45 -13.88 11.90 5.85
CA ALA A 45 -13.26 12.97 6.63
C ALA A 45 -13.97 13.21 7.99
N ASP A 46 -15.30 13.17 8.00
CA ASP A 46 -16.11 13.26 9.22
C ASP A 46 -16.02 11.98 10.08
N GLY A 47 -15.65 10.84 9.50
CA GLY A 47 -15.49 9.54 10.15
C GLY A 47 -16.80 8.81 10.39
N THR A 48 -17.84 9.17 9.64
CA THR A 48 -19.13 8.46 9.66
C THR A 48 -19.07 7.16 8.86
N GLU A 49 -18.18 7.07 7.86
CA GLU A 49 -18.01 5.90 7.00
C GLU A 49 -16.59 5.32 7.11
N ASP A 50 -16.52 4.03 7.47
CA ASP A 50 -15.32 3.22 7.38
C ASP A 50 -15.22 2.62 5.96
N TYR A 51 -14.18 2.99 5.21
CA TYR A 51 -13.99 2.50 3.85
C TYR A 51 -13.19 1.19 3.81
N LEU A 52 -12.04 1.16 4.49
CA LEU A 52 -11.13 0.00 4.54
C LEU A 52 -10.44 -0.11 5.90
N SER A 53 -10.14 -1.33 6.32
CA SER A 53 -9.40 -1.63 7.55
C SER A 53 -8.18 -2.51 7.25
N PHE A 54 -7.05 -2.18 7.88
CA PHE A 54 -5.76 -2.81 7.65
C PHE A 54 -5.23 -3.37 8.96
N ASN A 55 -5.05 -4.69 8.98
CA ASN A 55 -4.59 -5.45 10.13
C ASN A 55 -3.20 -6.03 9.85
N SER A 56 -2.40 -6.21 10.90
CA SER A 56 -1.17 -7.00 10.78
C SER A 56 -1.46 -8.39 10.23
N PHE A 57 -0.68 -8.80 9.23
CA PHE A 57 -0.77 -10.11 8.59
C PHE A 57 -0.20 -11.23 9.47
N ASP A 58 0.71 -10.92 10.40
CA ASP A 58 1.29 -11.93 11.28
C ASP A 58 0.43 -12.25 12.53
N GLY A 59 -0.78 -11.70 12.60
CA GLY A 59 -1.72 -11.92 13.70
C GLY A 59 -1.36 -11.21 15.00
N ILE A 60 -0.27 -10.44 15.02
CA ILE A 60 0.18 -9.66 16.18
C ILE A 60 -0.16 -8.20 15.93
N TYR A 61 -1.14 -7.69 16.68
CA TYR A 61 -1.66 -6.33 16.48
C TYR A 61 -0.99 -5.27 17.36
N THR A 62 -0.21 -5.67 18.37
CA THR A 62 0.43 -4.72 19.28
C THR A 62 1.80 -4.28 18.76
N GLY A 63 2.14 -2.99 18.96
CA GLY A 63 3.42 -2.43 18.55
C GLY A 63 3.59 -2.30 17.03
N VAL A 64 2.49 -2.30 16.28
CA VAL A 64 2.49 -2.11 14.83
C VAL A 64 2.49 -0.62 14.53
N SER A 65 3.48 -0.18 13.76
CA SER A 65 3.56 1.19 13.24
C SER A 65 3.11 1.19 11.78
N TYR A 66 2.13 2.04 11.46
CA TYR A 66 1.67 2.23 10.09
C TYR A 66 2.34 3.47 9.49
N SER A 67 2.59 3.43 8.19
CA SER A 67 3.00 4.58 7.41
C SER A 67 2.18 4.67 6.14
N VAL A 68 1.81 5.88 5.75
CA VAL A 68 1.00 6.15 4.56
C VAL A 68 1.68 7.20 3.69
N ARG A 69 1.75 6.96 2.39
CA ARG A 69 2.13 7.98 1.40
C ARG A 69 1.22 7.93 0.18
N ALA A 70 0.96 9.09 -0.41
CA ALA A 70 0.25 9.18 -1.68
C ALA A 70 1.21 8.88 -2.84
N ILE A 71 0.68 8.21 -3.86
CA ILE A 71 1.34 7.92 -5.13
C ILE A 71 0.41 8.40 -6.24
N GLU A 72 0.88 9.36 -7.01
CA GLU A 72 0.18 9.89 -8.19
C GLU A 72 0.61 9.14 -9.44
N THR A 73 -0.34 8.86 -10.31
CA THR A 73 -0.13 8.18 -11.59
C THR A 73 -0.71 8.96 -12.75
N ALA A 74 -0.22 8.73 -13.97
CA ALA A 74 -0.75 9.34 -15.20
C ALA A 74 -1.53 8.37 -16.10
N ASP A 75 -1.20 7.08 -16.07
CA ASP A 75 -1.78 6.06 -16.95
C ASP A 75 -2.11 4.79 -16.15
N PRO A 76 -3.30 4.72 -15.52
CA PRO A 76 -4.36 5.72 -15.47
C PRO A 76 -4.02 6.87 -14.52
N ALA A 77 -4.72 8.01 -14.67
CA ALA A 77 -4.60 9.13 -13.74
C ALA A 77 -5.28 8.81 -12.40
N MET A 78 -4.52 8.39 -11.40
CA MET A 78 -5.03 8.02 -10.09
C MET A 78 -4.12 8.47 -8.95
N ARG A 79 -4.75 8.87 -7.85
CA ARG A 79 -4.11 8.99 -6.54
C ARG A 79 -4.34 7.71 -5.75
N LEU A 80 -3.25 6.99 -5.51
CA LEU A 80 -3.21 5.82 -4.66
C LEU A 80 -2.59 6.17 -3.31
N TYR A 81 -2.86 5.35 -2.31
CA TYR A 81 -2.15 5.36 -1.05
C TYR A 81 -1.43 4.04 -0.86
N GLU A 82 -0.11 4.15 -0.71
CA GLU A 82 0.70 3.04 -0.23
C GLU A 82 0.73 3.08 1.29
N ILE A 83 0.40 1.94 1.89
CA ILE A 83 0.35 1.73 3.32
C ILE A 83 1.34 0.62 3.65
N ALA A 84 2.32 0.92 4.50
CA ALA A 84 3.26 -0.08 5.01
C ALA A 84 3.10 -0.20 6.53
N ALA A 85 3.04 -1.44 7.02
CA ALA A 85 3.01 -1.75 8.45
C ALA A 85 4.31 -2.45 8.86
N ASP A 86 4.93 -1.94 9.91
CA ASP A 86 6.18 -2.45 10.47
C ASP A 86 6.01 -2.75 11.96
N ARG A 87 6.65 -3.83 12.41
CA ARG A 87 6.79 -4.18 13.82
C ARG A 87 8.24 -4.58 14.08
N GLN A 88 8.98 -3.72 14.79
CA GLN A 88 10.38 -3.97 15.16
C GLN A 88 11.28 -4.29 13.96
N GLY A 89 11.11 -3.57 12.85
CA GLY A 89 11.88 -3.73 11.62
C GLY A 89 11.43 -4.90 10.74
N LYS A 90 10.43 -5.68 11.17
CA LYS A 90 9.74 -6.70 10.38
C LYS A 90 8.51 -6.07 9.74
N SER A 91 8.42 -6.13 8.42
CA SER A 91 7.17 -5.81 7.72
C SER A 91 6.10 -6.83 8.09
N CYS A 92 4.95 -6.32 8.50
CA CYS A 92 3.79 -7.11 8.89
C CYS A 92 2.54 -6.72 8.12
N GLY A 93 2.66 -5.84 7.13
CA GLY A 93 1.57 -5.51 6.23
C GLY A 93 2.01 -4.57 5.12
N TYR A 94 1.32 -4.67 4.00
CA TYR A 94 1.49 -3.81 2.83
C TYR A 94 0.18 -3.73 2.07
N TRP A 95 -0.20 -2.52 1.69
CA TRP A 95 -1.37 -2.28 0.84
C TRP A 95 -1.11 -1.14 -0.14
N LEU A 96 -1.64 -1.28 -1.35
CA LEU A 96 -1.82 -0.19 -2.30
C LEU A 96 -3.31 -0.02 -2.53
N VAL A 97 -3.85 1.10 -2.10
CA VAL A 97 -5.30 1.35 -2.10
C VAL A 97 -5.64 2.61 -2.89
N GLY A 98 -6.84 2.65 -3.45
CA GLY A 98 -7.33 3.80 -4.21
C GLY A 98 -8.82 3.68 -4.48
N LYS A 99 -9.43 4.78 -4.93
CA LYS A 99 -10.81 4.77 -5.40
C LYS A 99 -10.86 4.10 -6.77
N HIS A 100 -11.66 3.04 -6.92
CA HIS A 100 -11.89 2.40 -8.20
C HIS A 100 -12.82 3.26 -9.07
N SER A 101 -12.87 2.99 -10.38
CA SER A 101 -13.72 3.72 -11.32
C SER A 101 -15.22 3.65 -10.97
N SER A 102 -15.63 2.63 -10.21
CA SER A 102 -16.98 2.50 -9.64
C SER A 102 -17.25 3.42 -8.44
N GLY A 103 -16.24 4.18 -7.97
CA GLY A 103 -16.32 5.07 -6.81
C GLY A 103 -15.98 4.42 -5.47
N ALA A 104 -15.86 3.09 -5.41
CA ALA A 104 -15.56 2.37 -4.18
C ALA A 104 -14.05 2.37 -3.84
N TRP A 105 -13.72 2.57 -2.56
CA TRP A 105 -12.35 2.35 -2.07
C TRP A 105 -11.96 0.89 -2.19
N THR A 106 -10.81 0.64 -2.80
CA THR A 106 -10.38 -0.69 -3.20
C THR A 106 -8.93 -0.93 -2.80
N THR A 107 -8.64 -2.14 -2.33
CA THR A 107 -7.27 -2.63 -2.14
C THR A 107 -6.82 -3.35 -3.40
N TYR A 108 -5.91 -2.74 -4.16
CA TYR A 108 -5.41 -3.33 -5.40
C TYR A 108 -4.29 -4.34 -5.17
N VAL A 109 -3.35 -3.96 -4.31
CA VAL A 109 -2.22 -4.80 -3.91
C VAL A 109 -2.29 -4.99 -2.41
N SER A 110 -2.12 -6.22 -1.96
CA SER A 110 -1.99 -6.57 -0.54
C SER A 110 -0.88 -7.59 -0.35
N TRP A 111 -0.61 -7.93 0.91
CA TRP A 111 0.30 -9.01 1.28
C TRP A 111 -0.03 -10.35 0.57
N ASN A 112 -1.32 -10.67 0.39
CA ASN A 112 -1.74 -11.87 -0.35
C ASN A 112 -1.41 -11.79 -1.86
N SER A 113 -1.44 -10.59 -2.43
CA SER A 113 -1.04 -10.39 -3.82
C SER A 113 0.45 -10.74 -4.02
N PHE A 114 1.30 -10.51 -3.02
CA PHE A 114 2.70 -10.96 -3.04
C PHE A 114 2.81 -12.48 -2.97
N ALA A 115 2.03 -13.13 -2.10
CA ALA A 115 2.05 -14.58 -1.92
C ALA A 115 1.79 -15.34 -3.24
N ASN A 116 0.85 -14.82 -4.04
CA ASN A 116 0.54 -15.36 -5.37
C ASN A 116 1.71 -15.30 -6.36
N LEU A 117 2.73 -14.49 -6.07
CA LEU A 117 3.96 -14.38 -6.84
C LEU A 117 5.15 -15.04 -6.15
N GLY A 118 4.92 -15.98 -5.25
CA GLY A 118 5.98 -16.73 -4.56
C GLY A 118 6.74 -15.92 -3.51
N PHE A 119 6.12 -14.88 -2.95
CA PHE A 119 6.57 -14.28 -1.69
C PHE A 119 6.24 -15.22 -0.53
N ARG A 120 7.18 -15.38 0.41
CA ARG A 120 7.06 -16.34 1.52
C ARG A 120 6.45 -15.69 2.75
N THR A 121 5.13 -15.69 2.86
CA THR A 121 4.41 -15.02 3.95
C THR A 121 4.71 -15.58 5.35
N ASP A 122 5.28 -16.79 5.43
CA ASP A 122 5.67 -17.50 6.65
C ASP A 122 7.02 -17.06 7.25
N ARG A 123 7.71 -16.09 6.66
CA ARG A 123 9.08 -15.70 7.04
C ARG A 123 9.19 -14.25 7.53
N TRP A 124 10.32 -13.95 8.17
CA TRP A 124 10.69 -12.58 8.46
C TRP A 124 11.06 -11.87 7.15
N HIS A 125 10.47 -10.69 6.94
CA HIS A 125 10.70 -9.85 5.78
C HIS A 125 10.79 -8.39 6.19
N GLN A 126 11.64 -7.64 5.49
CA GLN A 126 11.58 -6.19 5.45
C GLN A 126 11.28 -5.75 4.02
N LEU A 127 10.09 -5.19 3.82
CA LEU A 127 9.67 -4.61 2.56
C LEU A 127 10.17 -3.17 2.45
N LYS A 128 10.65 -2.82 1.26
CA LYS A 128 10.98 -1.46 0.86
C LYS A 128 10.41 -1.21 -0.52
N SER A 129 9.84 -0.03 -0.72
CA SER A 129 9.31 0.36 -2.02
C SER A 129 9.98 1.61 -2.57
N THR A 130 10.40 1.51 -3.82
CA THR A 130 11.15 2.52 -4.57
C THR A 130 10.40 2.88 -5.85
N ILE A 131 10.61 4.10 -6.34
CA ILE A 131 10.21 4.46 -7.69
C ILE A 131 11.41 4.30 -8.61
N GLU A 132 11.28 3.42 -9.60
CA GLU A 132 12.35 3.10 -10.55
C GLU A 132 11.79 3.21 -11.96
N ASN A 133 12.36 4.09 -12.78
CA ASN A 133 11.87 4.36 -14.14
C ASN A 133 10.34 4.64 -14.16
N GLN A 134 9.89 5.49 -13.22
CA GLN A 134 8.48 5.82 -13.00
C GLN A 134 7.59 4.63 -12.59
N GLN A 135 8.14 3.48 -12.24
CA GLN A 135 7.38 2.32 -11.74
C GLN A 135 7.52 2.19 -10.23
N LEU A 136 6.44 1.80 -9.55
CA LEU A 136 6.50 1.39 -8.15
C LEU A 136 7.04 -0.04 -8.05
N VAL A 137 8.22 -0.18 -7.43
CA VAL A 137 8.89 -1.45 -7.20
C VAL A 137 8.88 -1.76 -5.71
N VAL A 138 8.44 -2.97 -5.35
CA VAL A 138 8.47 -3.48 -3.97
C VAL A 138 9.53 -4.56 -3.88
N THR A 139 10.47 -4.39 -2.96
CA THR A 139 11.59 -5.31 -2.72
C THR A 139 11.52 -5.82 -1.29
N SER A 140 11.70 -7.13 -1.11
CA SER A 140 11.83 -7.76 0.18
C SER A 140 13.27 -8.13 0.47
N TYR A 141 13.64 -7.99 1.74
CA TYR A 141 14.91 -8.41 2.29
C TYR A 141 14.68 -9.37 3.46
N ASP A 142 15.49 -10.42 3.52
CA ASP A 142 15.52 -11.36 4.64
C ASP A 142 16.15 -10.73 5.90
N SER A 143 16.13 -11.48 7.01
CA SER A 143 16.68 -11.01 8.30
C SER A 143 18.19 -10.73 8.29
N ARG A 144 18.90 -11.11 7.23
CA ARG A 144 20.32 -10.84 7.01
C ARG A 144 20.53 -9.69 6.02
N GLY A 145 19.47 -9.01 5.59
CA GLY A 145 19.51 -7.91 4.63
C GLY A 145 19.74 -8.35 3.19
N ARG A 146 19.55 -9.64 2.86
CA ARG A 146 19.69 -10.14 1.49
C ARG A 146 18.34 -10.02 0.78
N MET A 147 18.35 -9.49 -0.44
CA MET A 147 17.15 -9.44 -1.27
C MET A 147 16.67 -10.88 -1.57
N ASP A 148 15.41 -11.17 -1.25
CA ASP A 148 14.83 -12.51 -1.43
C ASP A 148 13.55 -12.52 -2.28
N TRP A 149 12.96 -11.34 -2.51
CA TRP A 149 11.81 -11.18 -3.40
C TRP A 149 11.74 -9.76 -3.97
N ARG A 150 11.24 -9.61 -5.19
CA ARG A 150 11.06 -8.31 -5.84
C ARG A 150 9.94 -8.37 -6.87
N ALA A 151 9.08 -7.35 -6.91
CA ALA A 151 8.08 -7.19 -7.95
C ALA A 151 7.83 -5.72 -8.29
N GLN A 152 7.33 -5.47 -9.49
CA GLN A 152 6.80 -4.18 -9.90
C GLN A 152 5.28 -4.20 -9.87
N VAL A 153 4.68 -3.09 -9.45
CA VAL A 153 3.25 -2.83 -9.65
C VAL A 153 3.05 -2.37 -11.10
N PHE A 154 1.99 -2.85 -11.74
CA PHE A 154 1.63 -2.46 -13.10
C PHE A 154 0.14 -2.22 -13.22
N TRP A 155 -0.28 -1.49 -14.25
CA TRP A 155 -1.69 -1.31 -14.57
C TRP A 155 -2.14 -2.26 -15.68
N ASN A 156 -3.26 -2.94 -15.46
CA ASN A 156 -3.90 -3.78 -16.46
C ASN A 156 -5.16 -3.11 -17.01
N ASP A 157 -5.03 -2.52 -18.21
CA ASP A 157 -6.15 -1.86 -18.89
C ASP A 157 -7.35 -2.78 -19.13
N LYS A 158 -7.12 -4.08 -19.36
CA LYS A 158 -8.19 -5.04 -19.66
C LYS A 158 -9.09 -5.29 -18.45
N ASP A 159 -8.48 -5.35 -17.28
CA ASP A 159 -9.17 -5.72 -16.04
C ASP A 159 -9.49 -4.49 -15.18
N GLY A 160 -9.03 -3.29 -15.59
CA GLY A 160 -9.18 -2.07 -14.82
C GLY A 160 -8.49 -2.16 -13.45
N TRP A 161 -7.34 -2.82 -13.36
CA TRP A 161 -6.76 -3.24 -12.08
C TRP A 161 -5.24 -3.04 -11.99
N PHE A 162 -4.74 -2.67 -10.81
CA PHE A 162 -3.29 -2.72 -10.53
C PHE A 162 -2.86 -4.12 -10.09
N GLY A 163 -2.00 -4.73 -10.89
CA GLY A 163 -1.41 -6.04 -10.63
C GLY A 163 0.04 -5.96 -10.17
N LEU A 164 0.63 -7.13 -9.97
CA LEU A 164 2.05 -7.28 -9.66
C LEU A 164 2.71 -8.21 -10.66
N LYS A 165 3.94 -7.86 -11.06
CA LYS A 165 4.79 -8.70 -11.90
C LYS A 165 6.12 -8.94 -11.19
N ARG A 166 6.46 -10.20 -10.95
CA ARG A 166 7.75 -10.58 -10.36
C ARG A 166 8.88 -10.34 -11.37
N PHE A 167 10.03 -9.89 -10.87
CA PHE A 167 11.29 -9.86 -11.64
C PHE A 167 11.92 -11.24 -11.74
#